data_AF-A0A1Q7ZIK5-F1
#
_entry.id   AF-A0A1Q7ZIK5-F1
#
_cell.length_a   1.000
_cell.length_b   1.000
_cell.length_c   1.000
_cell.angle_alpha   90.00
_cell.angle_beta   90.00
_cell.angle_gamma   90.00
#
_symmetry.space_group_name_H-M   'P 1'
#
loop_
_entity.id
_entity.type
_entity.pdbx_description
1 polymer ?
#
loop_
_entity_poly.entity_id
_entity_poly.type
_entity_poly.pdbx_seq_one_letter_code
_entity_poly.pdbx_strand_id
1 'polypeptide(L)'
;MWLSRYFQAAGYEVIAVSASPNRYVRLLDITWTLLRRRRRIDILFLHVYGGASFVVEDVASFIGRCSGHRIIMMLHGGSMPEFMASFPRWTRRVLRRADAIVAPSAFLARAVEPHGFRCGVIPNVIDIRLYPFRLRRAIAPRFFWMRSFHPVYNPLMAVKVLERLRATHPEATLVMGGQDKGMQAEVERYAPRSWPRRRGAPPELPRYGAKTA
;
A
#
# COMPACT_ATOMS: atom_id res chain seq x y z
N MET A 1 -4.21 9.56 -3.81
CA MET A 1 -4.53 10.06 -5.17
C MET A 1 -5.84 9.53 -5.74
N TRP A 2 -6.21 8.24 -5.55
CA TRP A 2 -7.48 7.71 -6.05
C TRP A 2 -8.69 8.11 -5.20
N LEU A 3 -8.58 8.02 -3.87
CA LEU A 3 -9.67 8.39 -2.95
C LEU A 3 -10.13 9.84 -3.14
N SER A 4 -9.17 10.77 -3.28
CA SER A 4 -9.45 12.18 -3.53
C SER A 4 -10.25 12.39 -4.83
N ARG A 5 -9.94 11.63 -5.89
CA ARG A 5 -10.67 11.71 -7.16
C ARG A 5 -12.10 11.19 -7.03
N TYR A 6 -12.31 10.11 -6.29
CA TYR A 6 -13.67 9.59 -6.05
C TYR A 6 -14.53 10.56 -5.24
N PHE A 7 -13.98 11.21 -4.21
CA PHE A 7 -14.70 12.26 -3.49
C PHE A 7 -15.00 13.48 -4.36
N GLN A 8 -14.03 13.93 -5.18
CA GLN A 8 -14.27 15.02 -6.15
C GLN A 8 -15.37 14.67 -7.15
N ALA A 9 -15.37 13.43 -7.68
CA ALA A 9 -16.41 12.96 -8.59
C ALA A 9 -17.79 12.86 -7.93
N ALA A 10 -17.84 12.68 -6.61
CA ALA A 10 -19.07 12.70 -5.83
C ALA A 10 -19.50 14.14 -5.40
N GLY A 11 -18.78 15.18 -5.82
CA GLY A 11 -19.14 16.58 -5.58
C GLY A 11 -18.54 17.20 -4.32
N TYR A 12 -17.61 16.54 -3.64
CA TYR A 12 -16.96 17.10 -2.44
C TYR A 12 -15.76 17.98 -2.78
N GLU A 13 -15.56 19.07 -2.02
CA GLU A 13 -14.30 19.82 -2.03
C GLU A 13 -13.21 18.98 -1.35
N VAL A 14 -12.09 18.74 -2.06
CA VAL A 14 -11.01 17.90 -1.56
C VAL A 14 -9.68 18.64 -1.62
N ILE A 15 -9.01 18.71 -0.48
CA ILE A 15 -7.63 19.20 -0.36
C ILE A 15 -6.71 18.00 -0.20
N ALA A 16 -6.03 17.59 -1.29
CA ALA A 16 -4.99 16.58 -1.24
C ALA A 16 -3.63 17.25 -0.96
N VAL A 17 -2.93 16.80 0.08
CA VAL A 17 -1.69 17.46 0.54
C VAL A 17 -0.48 16.54 0.42
N SER A 18 0.58 17.12 -0.14
CA SER A 18 1.92 16.60 -0.35
C SER A 18 2.04 15.33 -1.22
N ALA A 19 2.74 15.47 -2.34
CA ALA A 19 3.25 14.36 -3.15
C ALA A 19 4.75 14.10 -2.89
N SER A 20 5.36 14.82 -1.95
CA SER A 20 6.80 14.78 -1.74
C SER A 20 7.24 13.44 -1.14
N PRO A 21 8.29 12.78 -1.68
CA PRO A 21 8.90 11.57 -1.09
C PRO A 21 9.47 11.82 0.31
N ASN A 22 9.99 13.02 0.51
CA ASN A 22 10.79 13.37 1.67
C ASN A 22 9.87 13.60 2.87
N ARG A 23 10.05 12.79 3.92
CA ARG A 23 9.21 12.83 5.13
C ARG A 23 9.17 14.20 5.81
N TYR A 24 10.25 14.98 5.77
CA TYR A 24 10.32 16.28 6.42
C TYR A 24 9.57 17.35 5.62
N VAL A 25 9.78 17.38 4.31
CA VAL A 25 9.02 18.27 3.40
C VAL A 25 7.54 17.94 3.47
N ARG A 26 7.21 16.64 3.44
CA ARG A 26 5.83 16.16 3.58
C ARG A 26 5.19 16.59 4.90
N LEU A 27 5.93 16.51 6.01
CA LEU A 27 5.46 16.97 7.31
C LEU A 27 5.19 18.48 7.33
N LEU A 28 6.11 19.28 6.76
CA LEU A 28 5.95 20.73 6.66
C LEU A 28 4.73 21.10 5.80
N ASP A 29 4.57 20.48 4.64
CA ASP A 29 3.42 20.70 3.75
C ASP A 29 2.09 20.41 4.46
N ILE A 30 2.00 19.26 5.13
CA ILE A 30 0.82 18.84 5.88
C ILE A 30 0.53 19.82 7.01
N THR A 31 1.54 20.13 7.83
CA THR A 31 1.40 21.03 8.97
C THR A 31 0.95 22.41 8.54
N TRP A 32 1.63 23.00 7.54
CA TRP A 32 1.29 24.30 6.99
C TRP A 32 -0.13 24.34 6.44
N THR A 33 -0.53 23.30 5.69
CA THR A 33 -1.87 23.24 5.09
C THR A 33 -2.95 23.11 6.15
N LEU A 34 -2.76 22.24 7.14
CA LEU A 34 -3.71 22.06 8.23
C LEU A 34 -3.90 23.36 9.02
N LEU A 35 -2.82 24.09 9.32
CA LEU A 35 -2.90 25.37 10.04
C LEU A 35 -3.57 26.46 9.20
N ARG A 36 -3.15 26.64 7.94
CA ARG A 36 -3.64 27.72 7.06
C ARG A 36 -5.08 27.50 6.62
N ARG A 37 -5.48 26.25 6.39
CA ARG A 37 -6.81 25.89 5.87
C ARG A 37 -7.74 25.29 6.91
N ARG A 38 -7.41 25.38 8.20
CA ARG A 38 -8.20 24.74 9.29
C ARG A 38 -9.70 25.02 9.26
N ARG A 39 -10.13 26.21 8.82
CA ARG A 39 -11.56 26.60 8.75
C ARG A 39 -12.30 26.05 7.52
N ARG A 40 -11.60 25.45 6.56
CA ARG A 40 -12.16 24.87 5.32
C ARG A 40 -12.15 23.35 5.33
N ILE A 41 -11.79 22.73 6.45
CA ILE A 41 -11.67 21.29 6.58
C ILE A 41 -12.72 20.85 7.59
N ASP A 42 -13.72 20.10 7.12
CA ASP A 42 -14.71 19.50 8.01
C ASP A 42 -14.22 18.14 8.51
N ILE A 43 -13.64 17.34 7.60
CA ILE A 43 -13.16 15.98 7.85
C ILE A 43 -11.72 15.83 7.36
N LEU A 44 -10.86 15.32 8.23
CA LEU A 44 -9.47 15.00 7.95
C LEU A 44 -9.31 13.48 7.78
N PHE A 45 -8.96 13.06 6.56
CA PHE A 45 -8.56 11.68 6.28
C PHE A 45 -7.04 11.54 6.43
N LEU A 46 -6.60 10.68 7.34
CA LEU A 46 -5.18 10.35 7.56
C LEU A 46 -4.92 8.91 7.16
N HIS A 47 -4.00 8.72 6.21
CA HIS A 47 -3.47 7.40 5.90
C HIS A 47 -2.39 7.07 6.93
N VAL A 48 -2.60 6.03 7.73
CA VAL A 48 -1.69 5.64 8.81
C VAL A 48 -0.87 4.44 8.40
N TYR A 49 0.45 4.62 8.43
CA TYR A 49 1.44 3.59 8.14
C TYR A 49 2.36 3.42 9.35
N GLY A 50 2.89 2.21 9.56
CA GLY A 50 3.90 1.98 10.60
C GLY A 50 5.28 2.55 10.24
N GLY A 51 6.17 2.57 11.24
CA GLY A 51 7.56 2.98 11.07
C GLY A 51 7.75 4.49 11.15
N ALA A 52 8.68 5.04 10.36
CA ALA A 52 9.06 6.44 10.45
C ALA A 52 7.97 7.43 9.99
N SER A 53 6.99 7.00 9.19
CA SER A 53 5.85 7.83 8.80
C SER A 53 4.97 8.19 9.99
N PHE A 54 4.95 7.36 11.04
CA PHE A 54 4.07 7.51 12.19
C PHE A 54 4.23 8.83 12.94
N VAL A 55 5.40 9.47 12.83
CA VAL A 55 5.63 10.85 13.31
C VAL A 55 4.73 11.85 12.58
N VAL A 56 4.58 11.72 11.26
CA VAL A 56 3.74 12.58 10.44
C VAL A 56 2.28 12.42 10.84
N GLU A 57 1.83 11.17 10.98
CA GLU A 57 0.45 10.89 11.39
C GLU A 57 0.14 11.36 12.81
N ASP A 58 1.11 11.28 13.72
CA ASP A 58 1.00 11.82 15.06
C ASP A 58 0.82 13.35 15.06
N VAL A 59 1.71 14.08 14.39
CA VAL A 59 1.64 15.55 14.32
C VAL A 59 0.36 16.01 13.61
N ALA A 60 0.04 15.40 12.46
CA ALA A 60 -1.14 15.76 11.69
C ALA A 60 -2.44 15.51 12.47
N SER A 61 -2.56 14.35 13.13
CA SER A 61 -3.74 14.04 13.96
C SER A 61 -3.85 14.93 15.20
N PHE A 62 -2.73 15.35 15.77
CA PHE A 62 -2.71 16.31 16.86
C PHE A 62 -3.24 17.68 16.41
N ILE A 63 -2.69 18.24 15.34
CA ILE A 63 -3.13 19.53 14.79
C ILE A 63 -4.60 19.47 14.39
N GLY A 64 -5.02 18.39 13.74
CA GLY A 64 -6.41 18.19 13.34
C GLY A 64 -7.35 18.20 14.55
N ARG A 65 -6.99 17.48 15.61
CA ARG A 65 -7.78 17.40 16.84
C ARG A 65 -7.87 18.75 17.54
N CYS A 66 -6.76 19.48 17.66
CA CYS A 66 -6.71 20.83 18.23
C CYS A 66 -7.50 21.84 17.38
N SER A 67 -7.64 21.59 16.08
CA SER A 67 -8.41 22.43 15.17
C SER A 67 -9.91 22.10 15.13
N GLY A 68 -10.35 21.08 15.87
CA GLY A 68 -11.75 20.64 15.92
C GLY A 68 -12.20 19.78 14.74
N HIS A 69 -11.27 19.27 13.92
CA HIS A 69 -11.60 18.42 12.77
C HIS A 69 -12.11 17.05 13.22
N ARG A 70 -13.05 16.50 12.45
CA ARG A 70 -13.37 15.07 12.52
C ARG A 70 -12.26 14.28 11.83
N ILE A 71 -11.71 13.27 12.49
CA ILE A 71 -10.54 12.53 11.99
C ILE A 71 -10.93 11.10 11.64
N ILE A 72 -10.69 10.72 10.39
CA ILE A 72 -10.80 9.33 9.93
C ILE A 72 -9.39 8.81 9.65
N MET A 73 -8.97 7.80 10.42
CA MET A 73 -7.68 7.14 10.25
C MET A 73 -7.84 5.87 9.41
N MET A 74 -7.15 5.82 8.26
CA MET A 74 -7.15 4.69 7.34
C MET A 74 -5.86 3.90 7.51
N LEU A 75 -5.94 2.73 8.13
CA LEU A 75 -4.78 1.89 8.41
C LEU A 75 -4.27 1.21 7.14
N HIS A 76 -2.95 1.25 6.96
CA HIS A 76 -2.28 0.61 5.85
C HIS A 76 -0.95 -0.01 6.27
N GLY A 77 -0.44 -0.90 5.42
CA GLY A 77 0.87 -1.52 5.58
C GLY A 77 0.80 -2.85 6.34
N GLY A 78 1.42 -3.88 5.78
CA GLY A 78 1.44 -5.21 6.38
C GLY A 78 2.20 -5.29 7.70
N SER A 79 3.15 -4.37 7.93
CA SER A 79 4.00 -4.30 9.13
C SER A 79 3.36 -3.52 10.29
N MET A 80 2.10 -3.11 10.15
CA MET A 80 1.41 -2.29 11.14
C MET A 80 1.21 -3.04 12.47
N PRO A 81 0.79 -4.33 12.50
CA PRO A 81 0.67 -5.07 13.76
C PRO A 81 1.98 -5.14 14.55
N GLU A 82 3.10 -5.43 13.89
CA GLU A 82 4.42 -5.51 14.52
C GLU A 82 4.87 -4.15 15.05
N PHE A 83 4.57 -3.07 14.30
CA PHE A 83 4.83 -1.70 14.75
C PHE A 83 4.01 -1.35 15.99
N MET A 84 2.71 -1.68 16.00
CA MET A 84 1.82 -1.40 17.13
C MET A 84 2.24 -2.16 18.39
N ALA A 85 2.68 -3.41 18.24
CA ALA A 85 3.22 -4.23 19.33
C ALA A 85 4.52 -3.64 19.88
N SER A 86 5.38 -3.09 19.01
CA SER A 86 6.64 -2.46 19.39
C SER A 86 6.44 -1.09 20.07
N PHE A 87 5.38 -0.35 19.69
CA PHE A 87 5.09 1.00 20.18
C PHE A 87 3.63 1.16 20.67
N PRO A 88 3.17 0.40 21.68
CA PRO A 88 1.76 0.32 22.05
C PRO A 88 1.23 1.61 22.67
N ARG A 89 2.05 2.32 23.46
CA ARG A 89 1.68 3.60 24.07
C ARG A 89 1.52 4.70 23.01
N TRP A 90 2.43 4.75 22.05
CA TRP A 90 2.38 5.73 20.96
C TRP A 90 1.18 5.45 20.05
N THR A 91 0.97 4.19 19.68
CA THR A 91 -0.19 3.73 18.91
C THR A 91 -1.49 4.19 19.57
N ARG A 92 -1.70 3.87 20.85
CA ARG A 92 -2.92 4.29 21.57
C ARG A 92 -3.10 5.80 21.59
N ARG A 93 -2.03 6.55 21.82
CA ARG A 93 -2.08 8.02 21.86
C ARG A 93 -2.54 8.62 20.54
N VAL A 94 -2.04 8.10 19.41
CA VAL A 94 -2.39 8.59 18.07
C VAL A 94 -3.80 8.15 17.70
N LEU A 95 -4.10 6.85 17.79
CA LEU A 95 -5.40 6.30 17.38
C LEU A 95 -6.58 6.87 18.19
N ARG A 96 -6.37 7.23 19.45
CA ARG A 96 -7.40 7.90 20.28
C ARG A 96 -7.85 9.25 19.74
N ARG A 97 -7.10 9.87 18.82
CA ARG A 97 -7.51 11.13 18.17
C ARG A 97 -8.51 10.91 17.03
N ALA A 98 -8.70 9.67 16.57
CA ALA A 98 -9.63 9.36 15.49
C ALA A 98 -11.09 9.34 15.98
N ASP A 99 -11.99 9.89 15.18
CA ASP A 99 -13.43 9.68 15.31
C ASP A 99 -13.84 8.35 14.67
N ALA A 100 -13.13 7.91 13.63
CA ALA A 100 -13.29 6.57 13.04
C ALA A 100 -11.95 6.00 12.57
N ILE A 101 -11.80 4.68 12.69
CA ILE A 101 -10.66 3.93 12.19
C ILE A 101 -11.17 2.93 11.17
N VAL A 102 -10.54 2.89 10.00
CA VAL A 102 -10.88 1.94 8.93
C VAL A 102 -9.63 1.25 8.40
N ALA A 103 -9.78 0.04 7.89
CA ALA A 103 -8.70 -0.75 7.33
C ALA A 103 -9.15 -1.51 6.06
N PRO A 104 -8.23 -1.86 5.15
CA PRO A 104 -8.57 -2.55 3.90
C PRO A 104 -8.92 -4.03 4.08
N SER A 105 -8.73 -4.60 5.28
CA SER A 105 -8.99 -6.01 5.55
C SER A 105 -9.20 -6.28 7.03
N ALA A 106 -9.85 -7.41 7.33
CA ALA A 106 -10.03 -7.89 8.69
C ALA A 106 -8.69 -8.13 9.43
N PHE A 107 -7.61 -8.47 8.70
CA PHE A 107 -6.27 -8.64 9.28
C PHE A 107 -5.81 -7.37 10.01
N LEU A 108 -5.87 -6.22 9.34
CA LEU A 108 -5.48 -4.94 9.94
C LEU A 108 -6.53 -4.40 10.92
N ALA A 109 -7.82 -4.70 10.71
CA ALA A 109 -8.85 -4.32 11.66
C ALA A 109 -8.64 -4.99 13.04
N ARG A 110 -8.33 -6.28 13.04
CA ARG A 110 -8.02 -7.03 14.28
C ARG A 110 -6.76 -6.54 14.98
N ALA A 111 -5.81 -5.97 14.26
CA ALA A 111 -4.56 -5.49 14.83
C ALA A 111 -4.74 -4.37 15.86
N VAL A 112 -5.85 -3.62 15.80
CA VAL A 112 -6.12 -2.53 16.77
C VAL A 112 -6.97 -2.95 17.97
N GLU A 113 -7.58 -4.14 17.94
CA GLU A 113 -8.44 -4.62 19.02
C GLU A 113 -7.69 -4.75 20.35
N PRO A 114 -6.45 -5.28 20.41
CA PRO A 114 -5.66 -5.33 21.65
C PRO A 114 -5.33 -3.95 22.23
N HIS A 115 -5.47 -2.89 21.42
CA HIS A 115 -5.25 -1.51 21.83
C HIS A 115 -6.53 -0.79 22.28
N GLY A 116 -7.68 -1.48 22.28
CA GLY A 116 -8.97 -0.97 22.74
C GLY A 116 -9.76 -0.20 21.68
N PHE A 117 -9.44 -0.37 20.40
CA PHE A 117 -10.12 0.33 19.32
C PHE A 117 -10.95 -0.60 18.44
N ARG A 118 -12.06 -0.08 17.93
CA ARG A 118 -12.84 -0.71 16.86
C ARG A 118 -12.37 -0.17 15.51
N CYS A 119 -12.38 -1.03 14.50
CA CYS A 119 -11.95 -0.67 13.16
C CYS A 119 -12.92 -1.24 12.12
N GLY A 120 -13.44 -0.38 11.24
CA GLY A 120 -14.29 -0.79 10.13
C GLY A 120 -13.46 -1.35 8.97
N VAL A 121 -13.98 -2.34 8.24
CA VAL A 121 -13.31 -2.87 7.05
C VAL A 121 -13.88 -2.19 5.80
N ILE A 122 -13.05 -1.44 5.09
CA ILE A 122 -13.36 -0.86 3.78
C ILE A 122 -12.32 -1.38 2.78
N PRO A 123 -12.64 -2.42 2.00
CA PRO A 123 -11.70 -3.02 1.05
C PRO A 123 -11.18 -2.02 0.02
N ASN A 124 -9.95 -2.22 -0.45
CA ASN A 124 -9.43 -1.44 -1.56
C ASN A 124 -10.26 -1.74 -2.82
N VAL A 125 -10.77 -0.69 -3.46
CA VAL A 125 -11.50 -0.80 -4.71
C VAL A 125 -10.56 -0.84 -5.91
N ILE A 126 -10.94 -1.60 -6.93
CA ILE A 126 -10.35 -1.56 -8.27
C ILE A 126 -11.42 -1.11 -9.26
N ASP A 127 -11.03 -0.30 -10.24
CA ASP A 127 -11.94 0.09 -11.30
C ASP A 127 -12.01 -1.04 -12.35
N ILE A 128 -13.09 -1.83 -12.31
CA ILE A 128 -13.27 -3.00 -13.17
C ILE A 128 -13.29 -2.66 -14.66
N ARG A 129 -13.58 -1.41 -15.04
CA ARG A 129 -13.57 -0.96 -16.45
C ARG A 129 -12.17 -1.05 -17.06
N LEU A 130 -11.15 -1.00 -16.22
CA LEU A 130 -9.75 -1.13 -16.60
C LEU A 130 -9.30 -2.59 -16.78
N TYR A 131 -10.15 -3.55 -16.40
CA TYR A 131 -9.85 -4.98 -16.43
C TYR A 131 -10.92 -5.72 -17.25
N PRO A 132 -11.00 -5.45 -18.58
CA PRO A 132 -11.95 -6.14 -19.43
C PRO A 132 -11.69 -7.65 -19.37
N PHE A 133 -12.75 -8.41 -19.12
CA PHE A 133 -12.67 -9.87 -19.09
C PHE A 133 -12.23 -10.40 -20.45
N ARG A 134 -11.20 -11.24 -20.45
CA ARG A 134 -10.71 -11.93 -21.66
C ARG A 134 -10.88 -13.43 -21.48
N LEU A 135 -11.86 -14.01 -22.16
CA LEU A 135 -12.05 -15.45 -22.22
C LEU A 135 -10.84 -16.10 -22.93
N ARG A 136 -10.19 -17.06 -22.28
CA ARG A 136 -9.09 -17.84 -22.86
C ARG A 136 -9.61 -19.20 -23.28
N ARG A 137 -9.58 -19.50 -24.59
CA ARG A 137 -10.00 -20.80 -25.15
C ARG A 137 -8.92 -21.88 -25.07
N ALA A 138 -7.66 -21.47 -24.95
CA ALA A 138 -6.53 -22.36 -24.71
C ALA A 138 -5.80 -21.86 -23.45
N ILE A 139 -5.59 -22.76 -22.49
CA ILE A 139 -4.88 -22.48 -21.24
C ILE A 139 -3.42 -22.91 -21.43
N ALA A 140 -2.50 -22.07 -20.96
CA ALA A 140 -1.07 -22.38 -20.92
C ALA A 140 -0.49 -21.92 -19.57
N PRO A 141 0.49 -22.65 -19.00
CA PRO A 141 1.08 -22.35 -17.69
C PRO A 141 2.02 -21.13 -17.72
N ARG A 142 1.44 -19.95 -17.97
CA ARG A 142 2.15 -18.66 -18.04
C ARG A 142 1.89 -17.87 -16.76
N PHE A 143 2.83 -17.97 -15.82
CA PHE A 143 2.76 -17.34 -14.52
C PHE A 143 3.26 -15.90 -14.58
N PHE A 144 2.65 -15.07 -13.75
CA PHE A 144 3.05 -13.69 -13.55
C PHE A 144 3.16 -13.41 -12.06
N TRP A 145 4.29 -12.87 -11.64
CA TRP A 145 4.57 -12.46 -10.28
C TRP A 145 4.88 -10.97 -10.28
N MET A 146 4.14 -10.19 -9.49
CA MET A 146 4.25 -8.73 -9.50
C MET A 146 4.41 -8.18 -8.08
N ARG A 147 5.64 -8.15 -7.56
CA ARG A 147 5.99 -7.63 -6.23
C ARG A 147 7.44 -7.11 -6.25
N SER A 148 7.83 -6.33 -5.24
CA SER A 148 9.24 -5.94 -5.07
C SER A 148 10.10 -7.16 -4.74
N PHE A 149 11.35 -7.18 -5.21
CA PHE A 149 12.34 -8.21 -4.84
C PHE A 149 12.87 -7.93 -3.43
N HIS A 150 12.03 -8.17 -2.43
CA HIS A 150 12.28 -7.94 -1.01
C HIS A 150 12.02 -9.24 -0.21
N PRO A 151 12.77 -9.51 0.87
CA PRO A 151 12.62 -10.73 1.68
C PRO A 151 11.19 -11.03 2.14
N VAL A 152 10.44 -9.99 2.51
CA VAL A 152 9.03 -10.11 2.93
C VAL A 152 8.12 -10.79 1.90
N TYR A 153 8.46 -10.72 0.62
CA TYR A 153 7.68 -11.32 -0.47
C TYR A 153 8.22 -12.66 -0.94
N ASN A 154 9.35 -13.11 -0.40
CA ASN A 154 10.02 -14.36 -0.75
C ASN A 154 10.02 -14.63 -2.28
N PRO A 155 10.70 -13.79 -3.08
CA PRO A 155 10.66 -13.91 -4.54
C PRO A 155 11.22 -15.26 -5.05
N LEU A 156 12.11 -15.91 -4.30
CA LEU A 156 12.62 -17.25 -4.61
C LEU A 156 11.50 -18.31 -4.64
N MET A 157 10.43 -18.13 -3.86
CA MET A 157 9.29 -19.04 -3.88
C MET A 157 8.69 -19.15 -5.29
N ALA A 158 8.57 -18.05 -6.02
CA ALA A 158 7.99 -18.06 -7.37
C ALA A 158 8.83 -18.90 -8.34
N VAL A 159 10.17 -18.82 -8.23
CA VAL A 159 11.09 -19.60 -9.07
C VAL A 159 11.04 -21.09 -8.71
N LYS A 160 11.00 -21.42 -7.41
CA LYS A 160 10.85 -22.80 -6.92
C LYS A 160 9.52 -23.44 -7.37
N VAL A 161 8.44 -22.65 -7.39
CA VAL A 161 7.15 -23.12 -7.92
C VAL A 161 7.27 -23.42 -9.42
N LEU A 162 7.90 -22.54 -10.21
CA LEU A 162 8.12 -22.80 -11.63
C LEU A 162 8.97 -24.06 -11.85
N GLU A 163 10.01 -24.26 -11.05
CA GLU A 163 10.89 -25.43 -11.13
C GLU A 163 10.11 -26.74 -10.98
N ARG A 164 9.27 -26.83 -9.94
CA ARG A 164 8.41 -27.99 -9.71
C ARG A 164 7.39 -28.19 -10.82
N LEU A 165 6.82 -27.10 -11.34
CA LEU A 165 5.83 -27.19 -12.42
C LEU A 165 6.43 -27.69 -13.73
N ARG A 166 7.67 -27.30 -14.05
CA ARG A 166 8.34 -27.74 -15.28
C ARG A 166 8.64 -29.24 -15.34
N ALA A 167 8.59 -29.94 -14.20
CA ALA A 167 8.68 -31.40 -14.17
C ALA A 167 7.49 -32.09 -14.86
N THR A 168 6.30 -31.46 -14.84
CA THR A 168 5.08 -32.00 -15.48
C THR A 168 4.61 -31.16 -16.67
N HIS A 169 5.00 -29.89 -16.72
CA HIS A 169 4.62 -28.92 -17.75
C HIS A 169 5.88 -28.17 -18.24
N PRO A 170 6.71 -28.80 -19.11
CA PRO A 170 8.01 -28.25 -19.52
C PRO A 170 7.93 -26.86 -20.16
N GLU A 171 6.79 -26.50 -20.73
CA GLU A 171 6.47 -25.22 -21.37
C GLU A 171 6.09 -24.09 -20.39
N ALA A 172 5.99 -24.38 -19.09
CA ALA A 172 5.66 -23.37 -18.09
C ALA A 172 6.66 -22.20 -18.08
N THR A 173 6.14 -20.99 -17.95
CA THR A 173 6.94 -19.76 -17.93
C THR A 173 6.54 -18.87 -16.75
N LEU A 174 7.48 -18.08 -16.25
CA LEU A 174 7.26 -17.11 -15.18
C LEU A 174 7.81 -15.76 -15.63
N VAL A 175 6.96 -14.74 -15.56
CA VAL A 175 7.38 -13.34 -15.68
C VAL A 175 7.34 -12.72 -14.28
N MET A 176 8.46 -12.19 -13.81
CA MET A 176 8.57 -11.49 -12.53
C MET A 176 8.77 -9.99 -12.79
N GLY A 177 7.97 -9.14 -12.16
CA GLY A 177 8.06 -7.69 -12.28
C GLY A 177 7.95 -6.97 -10.94
N GLY A 178 8.82 -5.99 -10.71
CA GLY A 178 8.78 -5.11 -9.55
C GLY A 178 10.14 -4.50 -9.24
N GLN A 179 10.16 -3.57 -8.29
CA GLN A 179 11.39 -2.88 -7.90
C GLN A 179 12.36 -3.82 -7.18
N ASP A 180 13.66 -3.72 -7.48
CA ASP A 180 14.68 -4.39 -6.69
C ASP A 180 14.83 -3.74 -5.31
N LYS A 181 14.84 -4.58 -4.28
CA LYS A 181 15.07 -4.20 -2.87
C LYS A 181 16.09 -5.14 -2.22
N GLY A 182 16.98 -5.74 -3.00
CA GLY A 182 18.13 -6.51 -2.54
C GLY A 182 18.08 -8.01 -2.84
N MET A 183 17.03 -8.51 -3.50
CA MET A 183 16.92 -9.95 -3.82
C MET A 183 16.96 -10.28 -5.31
N GLN A 184 16.96 -9.30 -6.22
CA GLN A 184 16.90 -9.60 -7.65
C GLN A 184 18.09 -10.47 -8.11
N ALA A 185 19.31 -10.09 -7.71
CA ALA A 185 20.51 -10.85 -8.08
C ALA A 185 20.54 -12.28 -7.51
N GLU A 186 19.98 -12.50 -6.33
CA GLU A 186 19.84 -13.84 -5.75
C GLU A 186 18.83 -14.69 -6.54
N VAL A 187 17.69 -14.10 -6.88
CA VAL A 187 16.64 -14.75 -7.69
C VAL A 187 17.16 -15.12 -9.08
N GLU A 188 17.94 -14.24 -9.71
CA GLU A 188 18.55 -14.50 -11.02
C GLU A 188 19.66 -15.56 -10.98
N ARG A 189 20.34 -15.73 -9.83
CA ARG A 189 21.32 -16.81 -9.62
C ARG A 189 20.65 -18.16 -9.39
N TYR A 190 19.52 -18.18 -8.68
CA TYR A 190 18.75 -19.40 -8.44
C TYR A 190 18.10 -19.92 -9.74
N ALA A 191 17.63 -19.03 -10.62
CA ALA A 191 16.98 -19.43 -11.86
C ALA A 191 17.95 -20.15 -12.83
N PRO A 192 17.63 -21.38 -13.28
CA PRO A 192 18.50 -22.13 -14.19
C PRO A 192 18.86 -21.33 -15.45
N ARG A 193 20.13 -21.38 -15.87
CA ARG A 193 20.62 -20.64 -17.05
C ARG A 193 19.89 -21.02 -18.35
N SER A 194 19.35 -22.23 -18.42
CA SER A 194 18.58 -22.76 -19.55
C SER A 194 17.18 -22.16 -19.68
N TRP A 195 16.70 -21.38 -18.70
CA TRP A 195 15.36 -20.80 -18.73
C TRP A 195 15.36 -19.48 -19.52
N PRO A 196 14.35 -19.24 -20.36
CA PRO A 196 14.29 -18.02 -21.17
C PRO A 196 14.21 -16.78 -20.29
N ARG A 197 15.25 -15.93 -20.36
CA ARG A 197 15.31 -14.64 -19.68
C ARG A 197 14.80 -13.56 -20.61
N ARG A 198 13.58 -13.06 -20.39
CA ARG A 198 13.19 -11.79 -21.01
C ARG A 198 13.87 -10.65 -20.24
N ARG A 199 14.91 -10.06 -20.84
CA ARG A 199 15.37 -8.72 -20.45
C ARG A 199 14.44 -7.72 -21.12
N GLY A 200 13.73 -6.93 -20.32
CA GLY A 200 12.81 -5.91 -20.80
C GLY A 200 11.71 -5.68 -19.78
N ALA A 201 11.34 -4.41 -19.62
CA ALA A 201 10.19 -4.05 -18.81
C ALA A 201 8.99 -4.93 -19.22
N PRO A 202 8.12 -5.35 -18.27
CA PRO A 202 6.86 -5.98 -18.64
C PRO A 202 6.17 -5.10 -19.71
N PRO A 203 5.43 -5.69 -20.67
CA PRO A 203 4.65 -4.91 -21.62
C PRO A 203 3.93 -3.84 -20.84
N GLU A 204 4.06 -2.56 -21.23
CA GLU A 204 3.61 -1.41 -20.44
C GLU A 204 2.27 -1.74 -19.82
N LEU A 205 2.29 -2.14 -18.54
CA LEU A 205 1.08 -2.17 -17.75
C LEU A 205 0.58 -0.73 -17.84
N PRO A 206 -0.74 -0.49 -18.05
CA PRO A 206 -1.26 0.86 -18.03
C PRO A 206 -0.62 1.54 -16.83
N ARG A 207 0.04 2.70 -17.04
CA ARG A 207 0.80 3.38 -15.99
C ARG A 207 -0.16 3.76 -14.87
N TYR A 208 -0.48 2.79 -14.02
CA TYR A 208 -1.19 2.99 -12.78
C TYR A 208 -0.15 3.62 -11.90
N GLY A 209 -0.23 4.97 -11.88
CA GLY A 209 0.72 5.88 -11.26
C GLY A 209 1.50 5.15 -10.19
N ALA A 210 2.78 4.91 -10.50
CA ALA A 210 3.71 4.40 -9.53
C ALA A 210 3.39 5.10 -8.21
N LYS A 211 3.39 4.34 -7.11
CA LYS A 211 3.79 4.98 -5.86
C LYS A 211 5.20 5.48 -6.13
N THR A 212 5.31 6.70 -6.66
CA THR A 212 6.51 7.51 -6.59
C THR A 212 6.80 7.55 -5.11
N ALA A 213 7.81 6.75 -4.74
CA ALA A 213 8.37 6.69 -3.40
C ALA A 213 8.74 8.11 -2.96
#